data_AF-A0A7K2ZVS8-F1
#
_entry.id   AF-A0A7K2ZVS8-F1
#
_cell.length_a   1.000
_cell.length_b   1.000
_cell.length_c   1.000
_cell.angle_alpha   90.00
_cell.angle_beta   90.00
_cell.angle_gamma   90.00
#
_symmetry.space_group_name_H-M   'P 1'
#
loop_
_entity.id
_entity.type
_entity.pdbx_description
1 polymer ?
#
loop_
_entity_poly.entity_id
_entity_poly.type
_entity_poly.pdbx_seq_one_letter_code
_entity_poly.pdbx_strand_id
1 'polypeptide(L)'
;MTKLRMVTTTLCAGALAVPFLFSQAGAAEAGAAAEVLSVDYESGTLDSGVAGLTTTHATAPDASGVVEPGHAGSFAVQHKVTLGDPGYESNGAPRSESATDLLEAGQFNVGDVQRYEFSVLLKDWKPYASGDSESGDIVFQGKYAGGNVPAFYLMVKRNEMAFRSPHLNRQTSVVADVRPYVNQWMSFRVDARWTTDETGYFKVSAQLPGQSGYTPVAAYENVRTYQPENPADHGYVKWGLYRPTESIANGDVPTRIVQHDDIRVFDLS
;
A
#
# COMPACT_ATOMS: atom_id res chain seq x y z
N MET A 1 -19.42 -38.03 -82.85
CA MET A 1 -19.55 -37.03 -81.77
C MET A 1 -20.49 -37.61 -80.72
N THR A 2 -19.92 -38.33 -79.74
CA THR A 2 -20.66 -39.04 -78.69
C THR A 2 -19.78 -39.05 -77.44
N LYS A 3 -20.32 -38.56 -76.32
CA LYS A 3 -19.61 -38.28 -75.07
C LYS A 3 -19.19 -39.58 -74.37
N LEU A 4 -17.91 -39.68 -74.00
CA LEU A 4 -17.38 -40.70 -73.09
C LEU A 4 -17.57 -40.22 -71.64
N ARG A 5 -18.32 -40.95 -70.83
CA ARG A 5 -18.39 -40.78 -69.37
C ARG A 5 -17.32 -41.68 -68.74
N MET A 6 -16.31 -41.09 -68.12
CA MET A 6 -15.46 -41.79 -67.14
C MET A 6 -16.13 -41.71 -65.76
N VAL A 7 -16.28 -42.88 -65.15
CA VAL A 7 -16.54 -43.04 -63.72
C VAL A 7 -15.18 -43.10 -63.03
N THR A 8 -15.02 -42.37 -61.93
CA THR A 8 -13.93 -42.62 -61.00
C THR A 8 -14.47 -42.52 -59.58
N THR A 9 -14.36 -43.65 -58.88
CA THR A 9 -14.73 -43.87 -57.49
C THR A 9 -13.60 -43.35 -56.60
N THR A 10 -13.93 -42.59 -55.56
CA THR A 10 -12.99 -42.29 -54.47
C THR A 10 -13.65 -42.60 -53.13
N LEU A 11 -13.07 -43.56 -52.40
CA LEU A 11 -13.29 -43.81 -50.98
C LEU A 11 -12.61 -42.72 -50.14
N CYS A 12 -13.25 -42.28 -49.05
CA CYS A 12 -12.60 -41.78 -47.82
C CYS A 12 -13.58 -42.05 -46.66
N ALA A 13 -13.23 -43.00 -45.78
CA ALA A 13 -12.59 -42.78 -44.47
C ALA A 13 -13.62 -42.44 -43.38
N GLY A 14 -13.99 -43.47 -42.60
CA GLY A 14 -14.80 -43.34 -41.39
C GLY A 14 -13.99 -42.75 -40.24
N ALA A 15 -14.55 -41.72 -39.59
CA ALA A 15 -14.04 -41.17 -38.35
C ALA A 15 -14.79 -41.80 -37.17
N LEU A 16 -14.05 -42.51 -36.31
CA LEU A 16 -14.49 -42.95 -34.99
C LEU A 16 -14.38 -41.75 -34.03
N ALA A 17 -15.52 -41.28 -33.52
CA ALA A 17 -15.57 -40.28 -32.46
C ALA A 17 -15.44 -40.97 -31.09
N VAL A 18 -14.38 -40.67 -30.35
CA VAL A 18 -14.20 -41.05 -28.94
C VAL A 18 -14.68 -39.87 -28.09
N PRO A 19 -15.63 -40.05 -27.14
CA PRO A 19 -16.01 -38.96 -26.25
C PRO A 19 -14.93 -38.78 -25.17
N PHE A 20 -14.25 -37.63 -25.21
CA PHE A 20 -13.47 -37.15 -24.08
C PHE A 20 -14.43 -36.64 -23.00
N LEU A 21 -14.51 -37.37 -21.88
CA LEU A 21 -15.12 -36.88 -20.65
C LEU A 21 -14.15 -35.87 -20.03
N PHE A 22 -14.44 -34.58 -20.19
CA PHE A 22 -13.78 -33.53 -19.41
C PHE A 22 -14.26 -33.62 -17.96
N SER A 23 -13.37 -34.05 -17.07
CA SER A 23 -13.53 -33.88 -15.63
C SER A 23 -13.49 -32.38 -15.32
N GLN A 24 -14.64 -31.80 -14.96
CA GLN A 24 -14.67 -30.49 -14.31
C GLN A 24 -14.06 -30.63 -12.92
N ALA A 25 -12.77 -30.32 -12.81
CA ALA A 25 -12.21 -29.93 -11.53
C ALA A 25 -12.87 -28.61 -11.14
N GLY A 26 -13.68 -28.64 -10.08
CA GLY A 26 -14.25 -27.43 -9.51
C GLY A 26 -13.14 -26.48 -9.11
N ALA A 27 -13.09 -25.33 -9.77
CA ALA A 27 -12.39 -24.17 -9.24
C ALA A 27 -13.09 -23.81 -7.93
N ALA A 28 -12.38 -23.91 -6.80
CA ALA A 28 -12.82 -23.30 -5.57
C ALA A 28 -12.98 -21.80 -5.85
N GLU A 29 -14.20 -21.30 -5.70
CA GLU A 29 -14.52 -19.88 -5.75
C GLU A 29 -13.75 -19.22 -4.60
N ALA A 30 -12.74 -18.43 -4.92
CA ALA A 30 -12.09 -17.59 -3.92
C ALA A 30 -13.17 -16.64 -3.38
N GLY A 31 -13.48 -16.74 -2.09
CA GLY A 31 -14.41 -15.84 -1.43
C GLY A 31 -13.99 -14.39 -1.69
N ALA A 32 -14.97 -13.52 -1.99
CA ALA A 32 -14.70 -12.10 -2.16
C ALA A 32 -14.16 -11.52 -0.84
N ALA A 33 -13.03 -10.83 -0.89
CA ALA A 33 -12.45 -10.11 0.24
C ALA A 33 -13.48 -9.17 0.87
N ALA A 34 -13.66 -9.22 2.19
CA ALA A 34 -14.59 -8.37 2.91
C ALA A 34 -13.92 -7.06 3.30
N GLU A 35 -14.44 -5.91 2.87
CA GLU A 35 -13.96 -4.60 3.33
C GLU A 35 -14.36 -4.41 4.80
N VAL A 36 -13.37 -4.19 5.67
CA VAL A 36 -13.58 -3.99 7.11
C VAL A 36 -13.39 -2.54 7.54
N LEU A 37 -12.65 -1.75 6.75
CA LEU A 37 -12.45 -0.32 6.98
C LEU A 37 -12.36 0.42 5.64
N SER A 38 -13.00 1.59 5.57
CA SER A 38 -12.82 2.60 4.53
C SER A 38 -12.67 3.99 5.15
N VAL A 39 -11.65 4.72 4.71
CA VAL A 39 -11.38 6.12 5.06
C VAL A 39 -11.12 6.87 3.74
N ASP A 40 -12.16 7.54 3.25
CA ASP A 40 -12.20 8.25 1.96
C ASP A 40 -12.27 9.78 2.12
N TYR A 41 -12.35 10.27 3.37
CA TYR A 41 -12.48 11.68 3.73
C TYR A 41 -13.70 12.40 3.15
N GLU A 42 -14.67 11.70 2.56
CA GLU A 42 -15.81 12.34 1.88
C GLU A 42 -16.77 13.03 2.85
N SER A 43 -16.64 12.75 4.15
CA SER A 43 -17.29 13.53 5.21
C SER A 43 -16.79 14.97 5.34
N GLY A 44 -15.66 15.33 4.70
CA GLY A 44 -15.00 16.63 4.85
C GLY A 44 -14.31 16.82 6.21
N THR A 45 -14.08 15.75 6.96
CA THR A 45 -13.47 15.78 8.31
C THR A 45 -12.19 14.96 8.36
N LEU A 46 -11.26 15.32 9.26
CA LEU A 46 -9.95 14.66 9.39
C LEU A 46 -10.03 13.19 9.84
N ASP A 47 -11.12 12.80 10.49
CA ASP A 47 -11.37 11.42 10.91
C ASP A 47 -12.25 10.64 9.93
N SER A 48 -12.65 11.25 8.81
CA SER A 48 -13.57 10.68 7.83
C SER A 48 -14.92 10.22 8.42
N GLY A 49 -15.32 10.74 9.60
CA GLY A 49 -16.47 10.23 10.35
C GLY A 49 -16.26 8.86 11.01
N VAL A 50 -15.04 8.33 11.01
CA VAL A 50 -14.67 7.04 11.61
C VAL A 50 -14.28 7.25 13.07
N ALA A 51 -15.17 6.85 13.97
CA ALA A 51 -14.92 6.93 15.41
C ALA A 51 -13.67 6.14 15.82
N GLY A 52 -12.78 6.76 16.60
CA GLY A 52 -11.54 6.14 17.05
C GLY A 52 -10.37 6.28 16.07
N LEU A 53 -10.59 6.85 14.87
CA LEU A 53 -9.49 7.16 13.97
C LEU A 53 -8.65 8.31 14.55
N THR A 54 -7.36 8.04 14.78
CA THR A 54 -6.42 9.09 15.17
C THR A 54 -6.03 9.90 13.94
N THR A 55 -5.96 11.23 14.04
CA THR A 55 -5.69 12.14 12.91
C THR A 55 -4.23 12.63 12.89
N THR A 56 -3.82 13.44 13.86
CA THR A 56 -2.42 13.78 14.08
C THR A 56 -2.21 14.17 15.54
N HIS A 57 -1.00 13.90 16.04
CA HIS A 57 -0.56 14.38 17.35
C HIS A 57 0.38 15.60 17.26
N ALA A 58 0.75 16.02 16.05
CA ALA A 58 1.46 17.28 15.86
C ALA A 58 0.53 18.45 16.22
N THR A 59 1.08 19.48 16.85
CA THR A 59 0.31 20.63 17.35
C THR A 59 0.29 21.82 16.39
N ALA A 60 1.12 21.80 15.35
CA ALA A 60 1.11 22.83 14.31
C ALA A 60 -0.28 22.84 13.62
N PRO A 61 -0.96 23.99 13.50
CA PRO A 61 -2.34 24.06 12.99
C PRO A 61 -2.53 23.50 11.56
N ASP A 62 -1.45 23.47 10.77
CA ASP A 62 -1.44 22.97 9.39
C ASP A 62 -0.68 21.65 9.24
N ALA A 63 -0.40 20.94 10.35
CA ALA A 63 0.21 19.61 10.31
C ALA A 63 -0.69 18.58 9.63
N SER A 64 -2.01 18.72 9.78
CA SER A 64 -3.00 17.96 9.02
C SER A 64 -4.17 18.84 8.60
N GLY A 65 -4.72 18.62 7.41
CA GLY A 65 -5.89 19.34 6.91
C GLY A 65 -6.65 18.54 5.87
N VAL A 66 -7.96 18.73 5.78
CA VAL A 66 -8.75 18.22 4.65
C VAL A 66 -8.50 19.11 3.43
N VAL A 67 -8.29 18.52 2.26
CA VAL A 67 -7.94 19.21 1.02
C VAL A 67 -8.76 18.70 -0.16
N GLU A 68 -8.81 19.49 -1.23
CA GLU A 68 -9.46 19.15 -2.49
C GLU A 68 -8.49 19.38 -3.67
N PRO A 69 -8.59 18.62 -4.78
CA PRO A 69 -9.46 17.44 -4.95
C PRO A 69 -8.88 16.19 -4.26
N GLY A 70 -9.75 15.23 -3.96
CA GLY A 70 -9.37 13.87 -3.58
C GLY A 70 -8.81 13.05 -4.74
N HIS A 71 -8.56 11.77 -4.52
CA HIS A 71 -8.13 10.84 -5.55
C HIS A 71 -9.30 10.40 -6.44
N ALA A 72 -10.25 9.67 -5.86
CA ALA A 72 -11.48 9.25 -6.53
C ALA A 72 -12.68 10.15 -6.18
N GLY A 73 -12.57 10.91 -5.09
CA GLY A 73 -13.64 11.72 -4.51
C GLY A 73 -13.35 13.23 -4.49
N SER A 74 -14.04 13.90 -3.59
CA SER A 74 -13.96 15.35 -3.41
C SER A 74 -12.81 15.72 -2.48
N PHE A 75 -12.60 14.93 -1.42
CA PHE A 75 -11.74 15.27 -0.32
C PHE A 75 -10.58 14.28 -0.16
N ALA A 76 -9.50 14.75 0.44
CA ALA A 76 -8.38 13.94 0.90
C ALA A 76 -7.84 14.53 2.21
N VAL A 77 -6.93 13.82 2.88
CA VAL A 77 -6.15 14.38 3.98
C VAL A 77 -4.76 14.78 3.51
N GLN A 78 -4.30 15.96 3.91
CA GLN A 78 -2.94 16.40 3.77
C GLN A 78 -2.20 16.25 5.10
N HIS A 79 -0.96 15.76 5.06
CA HIS A 79 -0.02 15.82 6.16
C HIS A 79 1.21 16.64 5.76
N LYS A 80 1.58 17.59 6.61
CA LYS A 80 2.75 18.45 6.45
C LYS A 80 3.68 18.25 7.63
N VAL A 81 4.99 18.25 7.37
CA VAL A 81 6.03 18.25 8.40
C VAL A 81 7.13 19.23 8.00
N THR A 82 7.42 20.18 8.90
CA THR A 82 8.57 21.10 8.79
C THR A 82 9.62 20.73 9.83
N LEU A 83 10.83 20.39 9.37
CA LEU A 83 11.95 20.02 10.25
C LEU A 83 12.45 21.23 11.04
N GLY A 84 12.78 21.02 12.30
CA GLY A 84 13.25 22.08 13.21
C GLY A 84 12.14 22.92 13.84
N ASP A 85 10.88 22.66 13.51
CA ASP A 85 9.72 23.26 14.17
C ASP A 85 9.06 22.24 15.12
N PRO A 86 9.12 22.46 16.46
CA PRO A 86 8.53 21.55 17.44
C PRO A 86 7.02 21.31 17.28
N GLY A 87 6.30 22.22 16.62
CA GLY A 87 4.88 22.02 16.34
C GLY A 87 4.60 20.83 15.42
N TYR A 88 5.58 20.39 14.63
CA TYR A 88 5.48 19.20 13.78
C TYR A 88 6.12 17.95 14.42
N GLU A 89 6.54 18.03 15.69
CA GLU A 89 7.00 16.85 16.41
C GLU A 89 5.83 16.15 17.09
N SER A 90 5.80 14.82 16.97
CA SER A 90 4.88 13.98 17.73
C SER A 90 5.59 12.71 18.17
N ASN A 91 5.43 12.34 19.45
CA ASN A 91 6.13 11.21 20.06
C ASN A 91 7.65 11.23 19.82
N GLY A 92 8.26 12.41 19.99
CA GLY A 92 9.71 12.62 19.94
C GLY A 92 10.36 12.62 18.55
N ALA A 93 9.59 12.77 17.48
CA ALA A 93 10.13 12.85 16.12
C ALA A 93 9.27 13.71 15.17
N PRO A 94 9.84 14.27 14.09
CA PRO A 94 9.09 15.04 13.09
C PRO A 94 8.06 14.17 12.36
N ARG A 95 6.78 14.43 12.60
CA ARG A 95 5.69 13.53 12.22
C ARG A 95 4.32 14.18 12.29
N SER A 96 3.53 13.97 11.22
CA SER A 96 2.08 14.12 11.21
C SER A 96 1.47 12.88 10.54
N GLU A 97 0.71 12.07 11.29
CA GLU A 97 0.18 10.80 10.80
C GLU A 97 -1.15 10.45 11.47
N SER A 98 -2.07 9.93 10.66
CA SER A 98 -3.28 9.25 11.12
C SER A 98 -2.97 7.80 11.50
N ALA A 99 -3.80 7.18 12.34
CA ALA A 99 -3.59 5.81 12.81
C ALA A 99 -4.87 5.09 13.24
N THR A 100 -4.91 3.78 12.99
CA THR A 100 -6.01 2.88 13.38
C THR A 100 -5.81 2.17 14.72
N ASP A 101 -4.85 2.62 15.54
CA ASP A 101 -4.47 1.98 16.82
C ASP A 101 -5.66 1.76 17.78
N LEU A 102 -6.64 2.68 17.77
CA LEU A 102 -7.84 2.60 18.62
C LEU A 102 -9.07 2.03 17.90
N LEU A 103 -8.88 1.47 16.70
CA LEU A 103 -9.94 1.01 15.81
C LEU A 103 -9.71 -0.46 15.44
N GLU A 104 -10.45 -1.37 16.08
CA GLU A 104 -10.35 -2.83 15.86
C GLU A 104 -10.39 -3.21 14.37
N ALA A 105 -11.25 -2.55 13.58
CA ALA A 105 -11.38 -2.77 12.14
C ALA A 105 -10.12 -2.46 11.31
N GLY A 106 -9.17 -1.69 11.85
CA GLY A 106 -7.89 -1.39 11.22
C GLY A 106 -6.70 -1.99 11.96
N GLN A 107 -6.94 -2.88 12.93
CA GLN A 107 -5.90 -3.63 13.62
C GLN A 107 -5.63 -4.97 12.91
N PHE A 108 -4.46 -5.55 13.17
CA PHE A 108 -4.07 -6.88 12.73
C PHE A 108 -3.48 -7.70 13.87
N ASN A 109 -3.77 -8.99 13.86
CA ASN A 109 -3.37 -9.98 14.85
C ASN A 109 -2.69 -11.17 14.18
N VAL A 110 -2.01 -11.99 14.98
CA VAL A 110 -1.48 -13.27 14.51
C VAL A 110 -2.63 -14.16 14.03
N GLY A 111 -2.56 -14.64 12.79
CA GLY A 111 -3.59 -15.44 12.14
C GLY A 111 -4.30 -14.69 11.01
N ASP A 112 -4.33 -13.36 11.07
CA ASP A 112 -5.05 -12.55 10.10
C ASP A 112 -4.41 -12.63 8.70
N VAL A 113 -5.27 -12.59 7.68
CA VAL A 113 -4.88 -12.39 6.30
C VAL A 113 -5.59 -11.13 5.82
N GLN A 114 -4.85 -10.04 5.66
CA GLN A 114 -5.42 -8.73 5.37
C GLN A 114 -4.83 -8.10 4.12
N ARG A 115 -5.62 -7.25 3.48
CA ARG A 115 -5.16 -6.34 2.44
C ARG A 115 -5.29 -4.91 2.93
N TYR A 116 -4.25 -4.13 2.71
CA TYR A 116 -4.22 -2.69 2.91
C TYR A 116 -4.14 -2.00 1.56
N GLU A 117 -5.08 -1.12 1.27
CA GLU A 117 -5.02 -0.21 0.12
C GLU A 117 -4.94 1.23 0.59
N PHE A 118 -4.20 2.05 -0.15
CA PHE A 118 -4.14 3.50 0.07
C PHE A 118 -3.66 4.20 -1.19
N SER A 119 -4.06 5.45 -1.36
CA SER A 119 -3.54 6.35 -2.37
C SER A 119 -2.73 7.46 -1.72
N VAL A 120 -1.62 7.85 -2.36
CA VAL A 120 -0.76 8.92 -1.90
C VAL A 120 -0.35 9.84 -3.06
N LEU A 121 -0.36 11.15 -2.79
CA LEU A 121 0.14 12.19 -3.68
C LEU A 121 1.29 12.92 -2.99
N LEU A 122 2.44 12.99 -3.67
CA LEU A 122 3.61 13.73 -3.20
C LEU A 122 3.49 15.19 -3.66
N LYS A 123 3.06 16.09 -2.76
CA LYS A 123 2.73 17.48 -3.10
C LYS A 123 4.00 18.33 -3.19
N ASP A 124 4.21 18.97 -4.34
CA ASP A 124 5.35 19.85 -4.64
C ASP A 124 6.70 19.24 -4.23
N TRP A 125 6.82 17.94 -4.42
CA TRP A 125 7.94 17.17 -3.92
C TRP A 125 9.24 17.54 -4.63
N LYS A 126 10.15 18.20 -3.91
CA LYS A 126 11.53 18.44 -4.39
C LYS A 126 12.22 17.09 -4.66
N PRO A 127 12.67 16.82 -5.90
CA PRO A 127 13.46 15.63 -6.21
C PRO A 127 14.80 15.63 -5.49
N TYR A 128 15.29 14.44 -5.19
CA TYR A 128 16.66 14.24 -4.72
C TYR A 128 17.67 14.59 -5.83
N ALA A 129 18.72 15.32 -5.44
CA ALA A 129 19.93 15.53 -6.23
C ALA A 129 21.14 14.88 -5.55
N SER A 130 22.17 14.56 -6.33
CA SER A 130 23.43 14.04 -5.79
C SER A 130 24.02 15.03 -4.77
N GLY A 131 24.31 14.55 -3.56
CA GLY A 131 24.79 15.36 -2.44
C GLY A 131 23.71 15.76 -1.43
N ASP A 132 22.43 15.54 -1.73
CA ASP A 132 21.37 15.60 -0.72
C ASP A 132 21.49 14.39 0.24
N SER A 133 20.87 14.50 1.41
CA SER A 133 20.75 13.39 2.37
C SER A 133 20.05 12.17 1.74
N GLU A 134 20.50 10.98 2.15
CA GLU A 134 19.94 9.71 1.69
C GLU A 134 18.80 9.19 2.58
N SER A 135 18.34 10.00 3.53
CA SER A 135 17.22 9.65 4.41
C SER A 135 15.93 9.39 3.63
N GLY A 136 14.98 8.72 4.29
CA GLY A 136 13.70 8.39 3.70
C GLY A 136 12.55 8.95 4.52
N ASP A 137 11.55 9.47 3.81
CA ASP A 137 10.28 9.95 4.34
C ASP A 137 9.26 8.82 4.33
N ILE A 138 8.84 8.31 5.50
CA ILE A 138 7.82 7.25 5.60
C ILE A 138 6.45 7.87 5.35
N VAL A 139 5.68 7.26 4.44
CA VAL A 139 4.34 7.73 4.05
C VAL A 139 3.21 6.81 4.48
N PHE A 140 3.50 5.52 4.64
CA PHE A 140 2.54 4.51 5.10
C PHE A 140 3.28 3.42 5.87
N GLN A 141 2.70 2.90 6.95
CA GLN A 141 3.32 1.84 7.75
C GLN A 141 2.31 0.92 8.43
N GLY A 142 2.63 -0.38 8.45
CA GLY A 142 2.04 -1.35 9.37
C GLY A 142 2.92 -1.47 10.59
N LYS A 143 2.41 -1.11 11.76
CA LYS A 143 3.18 -0.97 13.00
C LYS A 143 2.62 -1.87 14.10
N TYR A 144 3.48 -2.55 14.84
CA TYR A 144 3.05 -3.23 16.07
C TYR A 144 2.83 -2.21 17.19
N ALA A 145 1.86 -2.47 18.06
CA ALA A 145 1.64 -1.69 19.28
C ALA A 145 2.85 -1.73 20.23
N GLY A 146 2.81 -0.98 21.34
CA GLY A 146 3.83 -1.08 22.39
C GLY A 146 5.19 -0.45 22.04
N GLY A 147 5.22 0.57 21.18
CA GLY A 147 6.46 1.32 20.89
C GLY A 147 7.45 0.60 19.97
N ASN A 148 7.03 -0.49 19.33
CA ASN A 148 7.83 -1.24 18.37
C ASN A 148 8.18 -0.43 17.11
N VAL A 149 9.23 -0.89 16.40
CA VAL A 149 9.46 -0.48 15.01
C VAL A 149 8.39 -1.09 14.09
N PRO A 150 8.19 -0.56 12.88
CA PRO A 150 7.14 -1.06 12.00
C PRO A 150 7.44 -2.48 11.48
N ALA A 151 6.38 -3.27 11.31
CA ALA A 151 6.43 -4.54 10.58
C ALA A 151 6.88 -4.32 9.13
N PHE A 152 6.29 -3.30 8.50
CA PHE A 152 6.66 -2.79 7.19
C PHE A 152 6.36 -1.30 7.08
N TYR A 153 6.95 -0.64 6.08
CA TYR A 153 6.55 0.69 5.65
C TYR A 153 6.83 0.92 4.16
N LEU A 154 6.11 1.88 3.59
CA LEU A 154 6.48 2.54 2.35
C LEU A 154 7.11 3.90 2.67
N MET A 155 8.20 4.21 1.99
CA MET A 155 8.90 5.48 2.14
C MET A 155 9.41 6.01 0.81
N VAL A 156 9.48 7.33 0.69
CA VAL A 156 10.20 7.98 -0.40
C VAL A 156 11.66 8.11 0.02
N LYS A 157 12.56 7.40 -0.65
CA LYS A 157 14.01 7.49 -0.42
C LYS A 157 14.68 7.92 -1.72
N ARG A 158 15.40 9.04 -1.69
CA ARG A 158 15.90 9.70 -2.90
C ARG A 158 14.74 10.00 -3.87
N ASN A 159 14.73 9.39 -5.06
CA ASN A 159 13.68 9.52 -6.07
C ASN A 159 12.84 8.24 -6.21
N GLU A 160 12.89 7.32 -5.26
CA GLU A 160 12.20 6.02 -5.29
C GLU A 160 11.13 5.95 -4.20
N MET A 161 10.00 5.30 -4.48
CA MET A 161 9.10 4.76 -3.46
C MET A 161 9.52 3.32 -3.14
N ALA A 162 9.93 3.07 -1.90
CA ALA A 162 10.44 1.77 -1.46
C ALA A 162 9.52 1.14 -0.41
N PHE A 163 9.31 -0.17 -0.52
CA PHE A 163 8.73 -0.98 0.55
C PHE A 163 9.87 -1.61 1.36
N ARG A 164 9.80 -1.52 2.70
CA ARG A 164 10.80 -2.11 3.60
C ARG A 164 10.14 -2.79 4.77
N SER A 165 10.69 -3.95 5.14
CA SER A 165 10.44 -4.58 6.43
C SER A 165 11.76 -4.58 7.22
N PRO A 166 11.89 -3.75 8.28
CA PRO A 166 13.10 -3.71 9.12
C PRO A 166 13.42 -5.08 9.74
N HIS A 167 12.38 -5.75 10.21
CA HIS A 167 12.39 -7.06 10.84
C HIS A 167 12.91 -8.19 9.94
N LEU A 168 12.62 -8.12 8.64
CA LEU A 168 13.15 -9.06 7.66
C LEU A 168 14.51 -8.61 7.09
N ASN A 169 14.95 -7.39 7.41
CA ASN A 169 16.08 -6.70 6.78
C ASN A 169 15.99 -6.72 5.23
N ARG A 170 14.78 -6.46 4.70
CA ARG A 170 14.50 -6.44 3.26
C ARG A 170 13.92 -5.10 2.82
N GLN A 171 14.33 -4.65 1.65
CA GLN A 171 13.79 -3.47 0.99
C GLN A 171 13.70 -3.74 -0.53
N THR A 172 12.64 -3.25 -1.16
CA THR A 172 12.41 -3.32 -2.60
C THR A 172 11.85 -2.00 -3.12
N SER A 173 12.35 -1.56 -4.26
CA SER A 173 11.76 -0.46 -5.03
C SER A 173 10.37 -0.85 -5.52
N VAL A 174 9.36 -0.08 -5.12
CA VAL A 174 7.98 -0.21 -5.61
C VAL A 174 7.74 0.71 -6.82
N VAL A 175 8.27 1.94 -6.74
CA VAL A 175 8.29 2.91 -7.85
C VAL A 175 9.71 3.40 -8.02
N ALA A 176 10.37 3.00 -9.10
CA ALA A 176 11.79 3.26 -9.32
C ALA A 176 12.13 4.75 -9.52
N ASP A 177 11.19 5.54 -10.02
CA ASP A 177 11.32 6.98 -10.17
C ASP A 177 9.98 7.67 -9.92
N VAL A 178 9.86 8.42 -8.82
CA VAL A 178 8.63 9.14 -8.44
C VAL A 178 8.50 10.49 -9.13
N ARG A 179 9.56 11.00 -9.77
CA ARG A 179 9.58 12.36 -10.35
C ARG A 179 8.46 12.60 -11.39
N PRO A 180 8.12 11.62 -12.27
CA PRO A 180 7.00 11.79 -13.20
C PRO A 180 5.63 11.84 -12.53
N TYR A 181 5.53 11.46 -11.25
CA TYR A 181 4.28 11.31 -10.50
C TYR A 181 4.14 12.32 -9.36
N VAL A 182 5.05 13.29 -9.25
CA VAL A 182 4.89 14.42 -8.33
C VAL A 182 3.60 15.17 -8.67
N ASN A 183 2.82 15.54 -7.65
CA ASN A 183 1.49 16.12 -7.80
C ASN A 183 0.48 15.23 -8.55
N GLN A 184 0.70 13.91 -8.58
CA GLN A 184 -0.25 12.92 -9.08
C GLN A 184 -0.45 11.82 -8.04
N TRP A 185 -1.65 11.24 -8.03
CA TRP A 185 -1.99 10.13 -7.15
C TRP A 185 -1.34 8.82 -7.61
N MET A 186 -0.75 8.10 -6.67
CA MET A 186 -0.29 6.73 -6.85
C MET A 186 -1.01 5.86 -5.82
N SER A 187 -1.55 4.72 -6.23
CA SER A 187 -2.25 3.80 -5.33
C SER A 187 -1.39 2.57 -5.07
N PHE A 188 -1.43 2.09 -3.84
CA PHE A 188 -0.64 0.96 -3.36
C PHE A 188 -1.53 -0.06 -2.68
N ARG A 189 -1.14 -1.32 -2.81
CA ARG A 189 -1.77 -2.46 -2.16
C ARG A 189 -0.72 -3.31 -1.47
N VAL A 190 -0.94 -3.65 -0.22
CA VAL A 190 -0.13 -4.60 0.55
C VAL A 190 -1.04 -5.71 1.07
N ASP A 191 -0.88 -6.92 0.55
CA ASP A 191 -1.51 -8.12 1.13
C ASP A 191 -0.53 -8.74 2.13
N ALA A 192 -1.00 -9.01 3.34
CA ALA A 192 -0.20 -9.55 4.42
C ALA A 192 -0.89 -10.77 5.05
N ARG A 193 -0.12 -11.83 5.30
CA ARG A 193 -0.52 -12.90 6.23
C ARG A 193 0.31 -12.77 7.49
N TRP A 194 -0.34 -12.49 8.61
CA TRP A 194 0.30 -12.22 9.89
C TRP A 194 0.55 -13.50 10.67
N THR A 195 1.82 -13.85 10.86
CA THR A 195 2.21 -15.07 11.58
C THR A 195 3.55 -14.89 12.30
N THR A 196 3.73 -15.69 13.35
CA THR A 196 4.98 -15.83 14.10
C THR A 196 5.89 -16.93 13.53
N ASP A 197 5.55 -17.56 12.41
CA ASP A 197 6.34 -18.60 11.72
C ASP A 197 6.58 -18.28 10.24
N GLU A 198 7.24 -19.18 9.51
CA GLU A 198 7.60 -18.97 8.09
C GLU A 198 6.45 -19.26 7.12
N THR A 199 5.18 -19.14 7.55
CA THR A 199 4.01 -19.28 6.66
C THR A 199 3.43 -17.95 6.18
N GLY A 200 4.04 -16.84 6.59
CA GLY A 200 3.59 -15.48 6.32
C GLY A 200 4.10 -14.93 5.01
N TYR A 201 3.49 -13.83 4.58
CA TYR A 201 3.92 -13.11 3.41
C TYR A 201 3.59 -11.62 3.48
N PHE A 202 4.34 -10.83 2.69
CA PHE A 202 3.94 -9.51 2.23
C PHE A 202 3.94 -9.49 0.70
N LYS A 203 2.84 -9.10 0.06
CA LYS A 203 2.74 -8.93 -1.40
C LYS A 203 2.37 -7.50 -1.70
N VAL A 204 3.19 -6.83 -2.50
CA VAL A 204 3.06 -5.41 -2.79
C VAL A 204 2.71 -5.23 -4.25
N SER A 205 1.65 -4.48 -4.51
CA SER A 205 1.25 -4.03 -5.84
C SER A 205 1.11 -2.51 -5.88
N ALA A 206 1.25 -1.93 -7.05
CA ALA A 206 1.06 -0.50 -7.27
C ALA A 206 0.22 -0.24 -8.51
N GLN A 207 -0.52 0.86 -8.50
CA GLN A 207 -1.22 1.43 -9.64
C GLN A 207 -0.76 2.89 -9.80
N LEU A 208 0.00 3.15 -10.86
CA LEU A 208 0.54 4.46 -11.20
C LEU A 208 -0.43 5.23 -12.11
N PRO A 209 -0.31 6.57 -12.21
CA PRO A 209 -1.08 7.38 -13.13
C PRO A 209 -1.12 6.79 -14.55
N GLY A 210 -2.33 6.64 -15.09
CA GLY A 210 -2.58 6.06 -16.43
C GLY A 210 -2.68 4.53 -16.48
N GLN A 211 -2.46 3.82 -15.37
CA GLN A 211 -2.70 2.38 -15.28
C GLN A 211 -4.16 2.08 -14.90
N SER A 212 -4.74 1.03 -15.49
CA SER A 212 -6.13 0.62 -15.25
C SER A 212 -6.33 -0.28 -14.04
N GLY A 213 -5.25 -0.71 -13.38
CA GLY A 213 -5.31 -1.53 -12.17
C GLY A 213 -3.94 -1.80 -11.57
N TYR A 214 -3.97 -2.41 -10.39
CA TYR A 214 -2.78 -2.79 -9.63
C TYR A 214 -1.91 -3.81 -10.38
N THR A 215 -0.62 -3.52 -10.46
CA THR A 215 0.41 -4.44 -10.96
C THR A 215 1.26 -4.96 -9.80
N PRO A 216 1.49 -6.28 -9.67
CA PRO A 216 2.39 -6.83 -8.65
C PRO A 216 3.82 -6.32 -8.84
N VAL A 217 4.47 -5.95 -7.74
CA VAL A 217 5.84 -5.41 -7.75
C VAL A 217 6.81 -6.24 -6.90
N ALA A 218 6.37 -6.69 -5.73
CA ALA A 218 7.22 -7.44 -4.80
C ALA A 218 6.42 -8.51 -4.04
N ALA A 219 7.10 -9.58 -3.67
CA ALA A 219 6.58 -10.59 -2.76
C ALA A 219 7.69 -11.06 -1.82
N TYR A 220 7.46 -10.95 -0.52
CA TYR A 220 8.26 -11.60 0.52
C TYR A 220 7.46 -12.79 1.01
N GLU A 221 7.80 -13.98 0.54
CA GLU A 221 7.11 -15.24 0.87
C GLU A 221 7.90 -16.05 1.90
N ASN A 222 7.19 -16.90 2.63
CA ASN A 222 7.73 -17.79 3.66
C ASN A 222 8.52 -17.03 4.74
N VAL A 223 7.91 -15.97 5.27
CA VAL A 223 8.55 -15.08 6.25
C VAL A 223 7.69 -14.92 7.50
N ARG A 224 8.36 -14.65 8.63
CA ARG A 224 7.73 -14.27 9.89
C ARG A 224 7.32 -12.80 9.81
N THR A 225 6.02 -12.56 9.68
CA THR A 225 5.46 -11.21 9.48
C THR A 225 5.03 -10.54 10.78
N TYR A 226 4.84 -11.30 11.87
CA TYR A 226 4.53 -10.79 13.19
C TYR A 226 5.66 -11.13 14.18
N GLN A 227 6.56 -10.17 14.41
CA GLN A 227 7.74 -10.33 15.27
C GLN A 227 8.11 -9.03 16.01
N PRO A 228 7.21 -8.52 16.87
CA PRO A 228 7.51 -7.35 17.69
C PRO A 228 8.67 -7.61 18.67
N GLU A 229 9.49 -6.59 18.92
CA GLU A 229 10.59 -6.62 19.89
C GLU A 229 10.11 -6.43 21.34
N ASN A 230 9.06 -5.62 21.52
CA ASN A 230 8.36 -5.41 22.78
C ASN A 230 6.98 -6.11 22.75
N PRO A 231 6.40 -6.50 23.89
CA PRO A 231 5.05 -7.04 23.93
C PRO A 231 4.05 -6.14 23.18
N ALA A 232 3.33 -6.74 22.23
CA ALA A 232 2.27 -6.10 21.45
C ALA A 232 1.08 -7.07 21.37
N ASP A 233 -0.08 -6.58 21.77
CA ASP A 233 -1.36 -7.30 21.70
C ASP A 233 -1.95 -7.29 20.29
N HIS A 234 -1.64 -6.27 19.49
CA HIS A 234 -2.01 -6.15 18.09
C HIS A 234 -0.98 -5.31 17.30
N GLY A 235 -1.19 -5.18 16.00
CA GLY A 235 -0.64 -4.09 15.20
C GLY A 235 -1.73 -3.32 14.46
N TYR A 236 -1.37 -2.21 13.84
CA TYR A 236 -2.28 -1.28 13.20
C TYR A 236 -1.58 -0.56 12.04
N VAL A 237 -2.34 0.15 11.21
CA VAL A 237 -1.79 0.94 10.11
C VAL A 237 -1.74 2.42 10.44
N LYS A 238 -0.76 3.11 9.86
CA LYS A 238 -0.62 4.56 9.90
C LYS A 238 -0.32 5.08 8.51
N TRP A 239 -0.81 6.28 8.22
CA TRP A 239 -0.50 7.01 7.00
C TRP A 239 -0.30 8.49 7.31
N GLY A 240 0.46 9.16 6.47
CA GLY A 240 0.83 10.57 6.66
C GLY A 240 2.31 10.76 6.34
N LEU A 241 3.02 11.52 7.15
CA LEU A 241 4.42 11.83 6.92
C LEU A 241 5.22 11.69 8.20
N TYR A 242 6.18 10.77 8.20
CA TYR A 242 7.08 10.52 9.31
C TYR A 242 8.54 10.56 8.83
N ARG A 243 9.33 11.46 9.43
CA ARG A 243 10.69 11.80 8.97
C ARG A 243 11.74 11.53 10.06
N PRO A 244 11.86 10.28 10.58
CA PRO A 244 12.61 9.99 11.81
C PRO A 244 14.12 10.20 11.73
N THR A 245 14.71 10.09 10.54
CA THR A 245 16.16 10.21 10.34
C THR A 245 16.56 11.56 9.74
N GLU A 246 15.59 12.46 9.55
CA GLU A 246 15.80 13.70 8.82
C GLU A 246 16.01 14.89 9.74
N SER A 247 16.89 15.80 9.32
CA SER A 247 17.14 17.05 10.02
C SER A 247 17.66 18.14 9.07
N ILE A 248 17.42 19.40 9.42
CA ILE A 248 18.01 20.54 8.71
C ILE A 248 19.54 20.47 8.70
N ALA A 249 20.15 19.94 9.77
CA ALA A 249 21.60 19.80 9.88
C ALA A 249 22.20 18.82 8.86
N ASN A 250 21.43 17.83 8.41
CA ASN A 250 21.84 16.88 7.37
C ASN A 250 21.59 17.40 5.95
N GLY A 251 21.05 18.62 5.80
CA GLY A 251 20.67 19.18 4.51
C GLY A 251 19.37 18.60 3.94
N ASP A 252 18.54 17.96 4.76
CA ASP A 252 17.23 17.45 4.33
C ASP A 252 16.29 18.60 3.92
N VAL A 253 15.32 18.27 3.06
CA VAL A 253 14.33 19.26 2.59
C VAL A 253 13.53 19.77 3.79
N PRO A 254 13.49 21.08 4.08
CA PRO A 254 12.90 21.57 5.33
C PRO A 254 11.44 21.16 5.53
N THR A 255 10.62 21.31 4.49
CA THR A 255 9.19 21.01 4.55
C THR A 255 8.81 20.01 3.48
N ARG A 256 8.05 18.99 3.87
CA ARG A 256 7.43 18.02 2.97
C ARG A 256 5.94 17.98 3.22
N ILE A 257 5.20 17.70 2.15
CA ILE A 257 3.74 17.58 2.15
C ILE A 257 3.38 16.33 1.37
N VAL A 258 2.51 15.51 1.95
CA VAL A 258 1.88 14.37 1.28
C VAL A 258 0.37 14.47 1.48
N GLN A 259 -0.37 13.96 0.51
CA GLN A 259 -1.82 13.81 0.62
C GLN A 259 -2.16 12.33 0.53
N HIS A 260 -3.13 11.88 1.33
CA HIS A 260 -3.61 10.51 1.36
C HIS A 260 -5.12 10.48 1.15
N ASP A 261 -5.57 9.42 0.49
CA ASP A 261 -6.98 9.13 0.23
C ASP A 261 -7.16 7.62 0.00
N ASP A 262 -8.41 7.15 -0.05
CA ASP A 262 -8.79 5.76 -0.31
C ASP A 262 -8.08 4.74 0.60
N ILE A 263 -7.99 4.99 1.91
CA ILE A 263 -7.40 4.02 2.85
C ILE A 263 -8.44 2.94 3.12
N ARG A 264 -8.11 1.69 2.76
CA ARG A 264 -9.01 0.56 2.94
C ARG A 264 -8.30 -0.63 3.56
N VAL A 265 -9.02 -1.35 4.40
CA VAL A 265 -8.58 -2.63 4.94
C VAL A 265 -9.61 -3.69 4.56
N PHE A 266 -9.12 -4.82 4.06
CA PHE A 266 -9.95 -5.97 3.75
C PHE A 266 -9.46 -7.19 4.52
N ASP A 267 -10.40 -8.00 4.97
CA ASP A 267 -10.15 -9.37 5.39
C ASP A 267 -10.15 -10.29 4.16
N LEU A 268 -9.09 -11.09 4.03
CA LEU A 268 -8.86 -12.03 2.93
C LEU A 268 -9.01 -13.50 3.36
N SER A 269 -9.43 -13.75 4.60
CA SER A 269 -9.56 -15.11 5.16
C SER A 269 -10.80 -15.87 4.69
#